data_AF-A0A809T1U9-F1
#
_entry.id   AF-A0A809T1U9-F1
#
_cell.length_a   1.000
_cell.length_b   1.000
_cell.length_c   1.000
_cell.angle_alpha   90.00
_cell.angle_beta   90.00
_cell.angle_gamma   90.00
#
_symmetry.space_group_name_H-M   'P 1'
#
loop_
_entity.id
_entity.type
_entity.pdbx_description
1 polymer ?
#
loop_
_entity_poly.entity_id
_entity_poly.type
_entity_poly.pdbx_seq_one_letter_code
_entity_poly.pdbx_strand_id
1 'polypeptide(L)'
;MVYTGITDHARLRLMQRSRLPLHVLTDMLDKREYVDLGSKPGILKEHLLIYSRLDERWYVLIRDITSGSIVTVLPENYHDSSFIKIKESDKQSAYDLANKGRGSRSEFISINLCFNDFDGYGTQRKFIPFQFRRLICRKSLFKVKIHQTT
;
A
#
# COMPACT_ATOMS: atom_id res chain seq x y z
N MET A 1 8.64 4.92 14.98
CA MET A 1 7.86 5.33 13.78
C MET A 1 6.40 5.43 14.20
N VAL A 2 5.89 6.65 14.35
CA VAL A 2 4.46 6.90 14.57
C VAL A 2 3.82 6.85 13.20
N TYR A 3 2.95 5.86 12.94
CA TYR A 3 2.15 5.81 11.73
C TYR A 3 1.12 6.94 11.85
N THR A 4 1.47 8.13 11.36
CA THR A 4 0.63 9.32 11.46
C THR A 4 -0.62 9.10 10.63
N GLY A 5 -1.70 8.70 11.29
CA GLY A 5 -3.00 8.46 10.68
C GLY A 5 -3.59 7.07 10.93
N ILE A 6 -2.90 6.12 11.58
CA ILE A 6 -3.50 4.82 11.96
C ILE A 6 -3.24 4.54 13.44
N THR A 7 -4.31 4.44 14.22
CA THR A 7 -4.23 4.15 15.66
C THR A 7 -3.74 2.73 15.94
N ASP A 8 -3.19 2.48 17.13
CA ASP A 8 -2.82 1.13 17.58
C ASP A 8 -4.02 0.17 17.55
N HIS A 9 -5.22 0.67 17.89
CA HIS A 9 -6.45 -0.12 17.82
C HIS A 9 -6.77 -0.54 16.39
N ALA A 10 -6.72 0.39 15.43
CA ALA A 10 -6.94 0.08 14.02
C ALA A 10 -5.91 -0.93 13.50
N ARG A 11 -4.62 -0.78 13.85
CA ARG A 11 -3.57 -1.74 13.47
C ARG A 11 -3.90 -3.14 13.98
N LEU A 12 -4.26 -3.26 15.25
CA LEU A 12 -4.61 -4.54 15.87
C LEU A 12 -5.84 -5.17 15.18
N ARG A 13 -6.87 -4.38 14.86
CA ARG A 13 -8.05 -4.87 14.15
C ARG A 13 -7.75 -5.31 12.72
N LEU A 14 -6.88 -4.57 12.01
CA LEU A 14 -6.43 -4.96 10.67
C LEU A 14 -5.76 -6.34 10.71
N MET A 15 -4.78 -6.51 11.60
CA MET A 15 -4.03 -7.77 11.73
C MET A 15 -4.91 -8.97 12.12
N GLN A 16 -5.96 -8.74 12.91
CA GLN A 16 -6.89 -9.80 13.34
C GLN A 16 -7.86 -10.23 12.23
N ARG A 17 -8.13 -9.37 11.25
CA ARG A 17 -9.29 -9.49 10.35
C ARG A 17 -8.93 -9.59 8.87
N SER A 18 -7.68 -9.29 8.53
CA SER A 18 -7.22 -9.13 7.16
C SER A 18 -5.76 -9.56 7.03
N ARG A 19 -5.39 -10.05 5.85
CA ARG A 19 -4.01 -10.32 5.46
C ARG A 19 -3.32 -9.07 4.90
N LEU A 20 -4.03 -7.95 4.82
CA LEU A 20 -3.53 -6.68 4.29
C LEU A 20 -2.42 -6.13 5.21
N PRO A 21 -1.17 -6.02 4.73
CA PRO A 21 -0.11 -5.43 5.52
C PRO A 21 -0.39 -3.94 5.78
N LEU A 22 0.00 -3.44 6.95
CA LEU A 22 -0.23 -2.05 7.35
C LEU A 22 0.31 -1.01 6.34
N HIS A 23 1.47 -1.28 5.74
CA HIS A 23 2.05 -0.39 4.74
C HIS A 23 1.19 -0.33 3.46
N VAL A 24 0.59 -1.45 3.06
CA VAL A 24 -0.33 -1.48 1.90
C VAL A 24 -1.59 -0.68 2.21
N LEU A 25 -2.13 -0.78 3.43
CA LEU A 25 -3.26 0.05 3.83
C LEU A 25 -2.92 1.54 3.76
N THR A 26 -1.73 1.92 4.24
CA THR A 26 -1.26 3.32 4.18
C THR A 26 -1.16 3.79 2.72
N ASP A 27 -0.54 3.00 1.84
CA ASP A 27 -0.45 3.30 0.41
C ASP A 27 -1.83 3.48 -0.25
N MET A 28 -2.81 2.63 0.11
CA MET A 28 -4.19 2.75 -0.40
C MET A 28 -4.85 4.05 0.06
N LEU A 29 -4.62 4.49 1.31
CA LEU A 29 -5.13 5.75 1.83
C LEU A 29 -4.49 6.94 1.13
N ASP A 30 -3.18 6.93 0.95
CA ASP A 30 -2.43 8.02 0.30
C ASP A 30 -2.85 8.19 -1.18
N LYS A 31 -3.08 7.07 -1.87
CA LYS A 31 -3.55 7.06 -3.27
C LYS A 31 -5.05 7.29 -3.43
N ARG A 32 -5.79 7.43 -2.33
CA ARG A 32 -7.26 7.52 -2.32
C ARG A 32 -7.94 6.34 -3.03
N GLU A 33 -7.41 5.14 -2.85
CA GLU A 33 -7.98 3.87 -3.35
C GLU A 33 -9.12 3.39 -2.44
N TYR A 34 -10.07 4.28 -2.14
CA TYR A 34 -11.21 4.02 -1.29
C TYR A 34 -12.44 4.80 -1.76
N VAL A 35 -13.63 4.34 -1.38
CA VAL A 35 -14.89 5.06 -1.59
C VAL A 35 -15.32 5.67 -0.26
N ASP A 36 -15.65 6.95 -0.27
CA ASP A 36 -16.24 7.62 0.90
C ASP A 36 -17.73 7.27 0.97
N LEU A 37 -18.12 6.59 2.05
CA LEU A 37 -19.51 6.23 2.32
C LEU A 37 -20.25 7.33 3.13
N GLY A 38 -19.53 8.36 3.54
CA GLY A 38 -20.02 9.48 4.33
C GLY A 38 -19.82 9.31 5.84
N SER A 39 -20.42 10.23 6.57
CA SER A 39 -20.40 10.29 8.04
C SER A 39 -21.81 10.23 8.61
N LYS A 40 -21.93 9.74 9.84
CA LYS A 40 -23.20 9.80 10.56
C LYS A 40 -23.35 11.18 11.22
N PRO A 41 -24.49 11.87 11.06
CA PRO A 41 -24.73 13.15 11.73
C PRO A 41 -24.51 13.06 13.25
N GLY A 42 -23.78 14.03 13.81
CA GLY A 42 -23.45 14.07 15.24
C GLY A 42 -22.31 13.16 15.67
N ILE A 43 -21.73 12.37 14.77
CA ILE A 43 -20.53 11.57 15.02
C ILE A 43 -19.44 12.07 14.07
N LEU A 44 -18.33 12.57 14.61
CA LEU A 44 -17.18 13.06 13.84
C LEU A 44 -16.35 11.90 13.27
N LYS A 45 -17.01 10.95 12.61
CA LYS A 45 -16.42 9.77 12.01
C LYS A 45 -16.92 9.56 10.58
N GLU A 46 -15.98 9.37 9.68
CA GLU A 46 -16.19 9.01 8.28
C GLU A 46 -15.99 7.50 8.09
N HIS A 47 -16.75 6.94 7.16
CA HIS A 47 -16.70 5.54 6.78
C HIS A 47 -16.13 5.42 5.38
N LEU A 48 -14.98 4.75 5.25
CA LEU A 48 -14.31 4.57 3.97
C LEU A 48 -14.34 3.09 3.59
N LEU A 49 -14.80 2.77 2.38
CA LEU A 49 -14.83 1.42 1.84
C LEU A 49 -13.56 1.15 1.03
N ILE A 50 -12.88 0.06 1.35
CA ILE A 50 -11.77 -0.47 0.57
C ILE A 50 -12.05 -1.90 0.13
N TYR A 51 -11.42 -2.31 -0.97
CA TYR A 51 -11.36 -3.70 -1.39
C TYR A 51 -9.94 -4.26 -1.17
N SER A 52 -9.82 -5.26 -0.29
CA SER A 52 -8.56 -5.98 -0.09
C SER A 52 -8.42 -7.06 -1.16
N ARG A 53 -7.48 -6.86 -2.08
CA ARG A 53 -7.14 -7.87 -3.10
C ARG A 53 -6.54 -9.14 -2.50
N LEU A 54 -5.88 -9.04 -1.34
CA LEU A 54 -5.25 -10.19 -0.69
C LEU A 54 -6.26 -11.10 0.02
N ASP A 55 -7.37 -10.52 0.47
CA ASP A 55 -8.44 -11.23 1.16
C ASP A 55 -9.65 -11.48 0.26
N GLU A 56 -9.68 -10.87 -0.93
CA GLU A 56 -10.81 -10.85 -1.87
C GLU A 56 -12.11 -10.37 -1.22
N ARG A 57 -11.99 -9.38 -0.32
CA ARG A 57 -13.08 -8.91 0.56
C ARG A 57 -13.08 -7.41 0.75
N TRP A 58 -14.25 -6.86 1.06
CA TRP A 58 -14.42 -5.46 1.43
C TRP A 58 -14.24 -5.23 2.93
N TYR A 59 -13.65 -4.08 3.25
CA TYR A 59 -13.48 -3.61 4.62
C TYR A 59 -13.89 -2.15 4.71
N VAL A 60 -14.49 -1.79 5.84
CA VAL A 60 -14.84 -0.41 6.20
C VAL A 60 -13.82 0.11 7.20
N LEU A 61 -13.14 1.18 6.82
CA LEU A 61 -12.25 1.94 7.69
C LEU A 61 -13.05 3.06 8.34
N ILE A 62 -12.91 3.20 9.65
CA ILE A 62 -13.53 4.31 10.38
C ILE A 62 -12.46 5.36 10.64
N ARG A 63 -12.59 6.51 9.98
CA ARG A 63 -11.70 7.66 10.13
C ARG A 63 -12.32 8.65 11.11
N ASP A 64 -11.57 9.09 12.10
CA ASP A 64 -11.92 10.23 12.91
C ASP A 64 -11.65 11.52 12.13
N ILE A 65 -12.68 12.37 11.98
CA ILE A 65 -12.60 13.57 11.13
C ILE A 65 -11.67 14.62 11.76
N THR A 66 -11.63 14.71 13.09
CA THR A 66 -10.85 15.74 13.79
C THR A 66 -9.35 15.50 13.70
N SER A 67 -8.94 14.23 13.76
CA SER A 67 -7.54 13.81 13.75
C SER A 67 -7.09 13.24 12.40
N GLY A 68 -8.02 12.99 11.48
CA GLY A 68 -7.78 12.28 10.22
C GLY A 68 -7.38 10.81 10.39
N SER A 69 -7.40 10.28 11.62
CA SER A 69 -6.82 8.97 11.94
C SER A 69 -7.82 7.83 11.77
N ILE A 70 -7.38 6.72 11.21
CA ILE A 70 -8.14 5.47 11.19
C ILE A 70 -8.18 4.89 12.60
N VAL A 71 -9.38 4.82 13.16
CA VAL A 71 -9.66 4.36 14.52
C VAL A 71 -9.91 2.86 14.55
N THR A 72 -10.59 2.32 13.54
CA THR A 72 -10.86 0.87 13.46
C THR A 72 -11.08 0.40 12.02
N VAL A 73 -10.97 -0.91 11.82
CA VAL A 73 -11.18 -1.60 10.54
C VAL A 73 -12.23 -2.69 10.77
N LEU A 74 -13.33 -2.64 10.03
CA LEU A 74 -14.46 -3.55 10.13
C LEU A 74 -14.57 -4.36 8.85
N PRO A 75 -14.81 -5.69 8.90
CA PRO A 75 -15.25 -6.42 7.72
C PRO A 75 -16.66 -5.95 7.33
N GLU A 76 -17.00 -6.06 6.05
CA GLU A 76 -18.28 -5.60 5.49
C GLU A 76 -19.49 -6.10 6.29
N ASN A 77 -19.52 -7.37 6.69
CA ASN A 77 -20.63 -7.97 7.43
C ASN A 77 -20.83 -7.42 8.85
N TYR A 78 -19.86 -6.70 9.42
CA TYR A 78 -20.04 -5.97 10.69
C TYR A 78 -20.72 -4.61 10.47
N HIS A 79 -20.80 -4.15 9.22
CA HIS A 79 -21.38 -2.87 8.85
C HIS A 79 -22.88 -2.97 8.53
N ASP A 80 -23.45 -4.18 8.43
CA ASP A 80 -24.89 -4.40 8.16
C ASP A 80 -25.84 -3.77 9.21
N SER A 81 -25.34 -3.50 10.43
CA SER A 81 -26.08 -2.78 11.49
C SER A 81 -25.80 -1.27 11.52
N SER A 82 -25.04 -0.75 10.57
CA SER A 82 -24.64 0.67 10.52
C SER A 82 -25.68 1.52 9.81
N PHE A 83 -25.76 2.79 10.21
CA PHE A 83 -26.66 3.79 9.63
C PHE A 83 -26.47 4.01 8.11
N ILE A 84 -25.27 3.70 7.62
CA ILE A 84 -24.88 3.86 6.21
C ILE A 84 -24.97 2.48 5.56
N LYS A 85 -25.81 2.33 4.53
CA LYS A 85 -25.86 1.09 3.75
C LYS A 85 -24.83 1.15 2.63
N ILE A 86 -24.00 0.12 2.51
CA ILE A 86 -23.06 -0.03 1.39
C ILE A 86 -23.88 -0.45 0.16
N LYS A 87 -23.86 0.37 -0.90
CA LYS A 87 -24.52 0.01 -2.16
C LYS A 87 -23.58 -0.87 -3.00
N GLU A 88 -24.16 -1.68 -3.87
CA GLU A 88 -23.38 -2.45 -4.85
C GLU A 88 -22.55 -1.54 -5.78
N SER A 89 -23.04 -0.33 -6.07
CA SER A 89 -22.27 0.69 -6.80
C SER A 89 -20.98 1.11 -6.07
N ASP A 90 -21.03 1.19 -4.74
CA ASP A 90 -19.89 1.59 -3.92
C ASP A 90 -18.86 0.45 -3.89
N LYS A 91 -19.32 -0.80 -3.79
CA LYS A 91 -18.47 -1.99 -3.88
C LYS A 91 -17.76 -2.10 -5.22
N GLN A 92 -18.51 -1.90 -6.31
CA GLN A 92 -17.95 -1.91 -7.66
C GLN A 92 -16.90 -0.80 -7.80
N SER A 93 -17.19 0.41 -7.33
CA SER A 93 -16.26 1.53 -7.37
C SER A 93 -14.98 1.26 -6.56
N ALA A 94 -15.11 0.70 -5.35
CA ALA A 94 -13.95 0.32 -4.52
C ALA A 94 -13.13 -0.81 -5.18
N TYR A 95 -13.79 -1.77 -5.81
CA TYR A 95 -13.14 -2.83 -6.57
C TYR A 95 -12.36 -2.26 -7.77
N ASP A 96 -12.97 -1.34 -8.52
CA ASP A 96 -12.33 -0.70 -9.66
C ASP A 96 -11.13 0.13 -9.23
N LEU A 97 -11.25 0.91 -8.14
CA LEU A 97 -10.14 1.69 -7.57
C LEU A 97 -8.96 0.80 -7.16
N ALA A 98 -9.22 -0.32 -6.48
CA ALA A 98 -8.17 -1.28 -6.09
C ALA A 98 -7.48 -1.94 -7.30
N ASN A 99 -8.11 -1.94 -8.47
CA ASN A 99 -7.61 -2.54 -9.71
C ASN A 99 -7.14 -1.52 -10.78
N LYS A 100 -7.42 -0.22 -10.59
CA LYS A 100 -7.10 0.87 -11.53
C LYS A 100 -5.60 1.03 -11.80
N GLY A 101 -4.75 0.54 -10.89
CA GLY A 101 -3.28 0.61 -10.96
C GLY A 101 -2.57 -0.56 -11.64
N ARG A 102 -3.21 -1.38 -12.50
CA ARG A 102 -2.50 -2.42 -13.28
C ARG A 102 -1.51 -1.85 -14.32
N GLY A 103 -1.52 -0.54 -14.59
CA GLY A 103 -0.56 0.12 -15.47
C GLY A 103 0.41 1.04 -14.72
N SER A 104 1.69 0.65 -14.66
CA SER A 104 2.85 1.45 -14.19
C SER A 104 2.91 1.66 -12.66
N ARG A 105 3.87 1.14 -11.89
CA ARG A 105 5.28 0.91 -12.18
C ARG A 105 5.78 -0.21 -11.25
N SER A 106 6.08 -1.39 -11.80
CA SER A 106 7.19 -2.14 -11.22
C SER A 106 8.41 -1.26 -11.47
N GLU A 107 8.84 -0.49 -10.46
CA GLU A 107 10.10 0.25 -10.54
C GLU A 107 11.22 -0.78 -10.49
N PHE A 108 11.45 -1.45 -11.61
CA PHE A 108 12.70 -2.13 -11.84
C PHE A 108 13.77 -1.05 -11.85
N ILE A 109 14.71 -1.15 -10.93
CA ILE A 109 15.93 -0.36 -11.00
C ILE A 109 16.84 -1.09 -11.98
N SER A 110 17.13 -0.47 -13.12
CA SER A 110 18.20 -0.91 -14.00
C SER A 110 19.49 -0.23 -13.57
N ILE A 111 20.49 -1.02 -13.18
CA ILE A 111 21.84 -0.52 -12.92
C ILE A 111 22.69 -0.86 -14.13
N ASN A 112 23.16 0.17 -14.84
CA ASN A 112 24.14 0.03 -15.91
C ASN A 112 25.52 0.36 -15.34
N LEU A 113 26.46 -0.58 -15.46
CA LEU A 113 27.85 -0.34 -15.10
C LEU A 113 28.68 -0.23 -16.38
N CYS A 114 29.40 0.88 -16.52
CA CYS A 114 30.32 1.15 -17.62
C CYS A 114 31.72 1.38 -17.02
N PHE A 115 32.74 0.76 -17.61
CA PHE A 115 34.14 1.01 -17.25
C PHE A 115 35.00 0.97 -18.51
N ASN A 116 36.12 1.69 -18.48
CA ASN A 116 37.17 1.60 -19.49
C ASN A 116 38.27 0.70 -18.92
N ASP A 117 38.81 -0.19 -19.73
CA ASP A 117 40.04 -0.88 -19.40
C ASP A 117 41.27 0.03 -19.56
N PHE A 118 42.45 -0.50 -19.23
CA PHE A 118 43.72 0.23 -19.31
C PHE A 118 44.05 0.65 -20.75
N ASP A 119 43.53 -0.07 -21.74
CA ASP A 119 43.73 0.19 -23.16
C ASP A 119 42.68 1.15 -23.74
N GLY A 120 41.77 1.66 -22.91
CA GLY A 120 40.75 2.64 -23.28
C GLY A 120 39.51 2.05 -23.96
N TYR A 121 39.37 0.72 -24.01
CA TYR A 121 38.16 0.07 -24.52
C TYR A 121 37.06 0.11 -23.46
N GLY A 122 35.92 0.69 -23.84
CA GLY A 122 34.73 0.78 -23.00
C GLY A 122 33.95 -0.53 -22.98
N THR A 123 33.78 -1.11 -21.79
CA THR A 123 32.94 -2.30 -21.58
C THR A 123 31.69 -1.93 -20.79
N GLN A 124 30.52 -2.37 -21.27
CA GLN A 124 29.24 -2.22 -20.58
C GLN A 124 28.73 -3.59 -20.09
N ARG A 125 28.30 -3.65 -18.83
CA ARG A 125 27.57 -4.82 -18.32
C ARG A 125 26.21 -4.39 -17.75
N LYS A 126 25.14 -4.95 -18.30
CA LYS A 126 23.78 -4.76 -17.79
C LYS A 126 23.51 -5.80 -16.71
N PHE A 127 23.11 -5.36 -15.53
CA PHE A 127 22.63 -6.27 -14.50
C PHE A 127 21.14 -6.61 -14.73
N ILE A 128 20.75 -7.82 -14.32
CA ILE A 128 19.36 -8.29 -14.42
C ILE A 128 18.48 -7.40 -13.54
N PRO A 129 17.37 -6.86 -14.08
CA PRO A 129 16.47 -6.02 -13.30
C PRO A 129 15.84 -6.82 -12.14
N PHE A 130 15.75 -6.22 -10.96
CA PHE A 130 15.16 -6.85 -9.78
C PHE A 130 13.90 -6.10 -9.31
N GLN A 131 12.95 -6.83 -8.74
CA GLN A 131 11.70 -6.26 -8.25
C GLN A 131 11.88 -5.57 -6.89
N PHE A 132 11.39 -4.34 -6.79
CA PHE A 132 11.44 -3.51 -5.58
C PHE A 132 10.67 -4.07 -4.37
N ARG A 133 9.75 -5.03 -4.57
CA ARG A 133 8.87 -5.57 -3.51
C ARG A 133 9.60 -6.25 -2.32
N ARG A 134 10.93 -6.46 -2.38
CA ARG A 134 11.73 -7.03 -1.27
C ARG A 134 12.48 -6.00 -0.42
N LEU A 135 12.41 -4.70 -0.72
CA LEU A 135 13.23 -3.67 -0.06
C LEU A 135 12.37 -2.66 0.71
N ILE A 136 11.62 -3.12 1.72
CA ILE A 136 11.03 -2.21 2.70
C ILE A 136 12.02 -2.05 3.87
N CYS A 137 12.64 -0.88 3.92
CA CYS A 137 13.21 -0.23 5.09
C CYS A 137 14.13 -1.07 6.01
N ARG A 138 15.31 -1.45 5.50
CA ARG A 138 16.58 -1.32 6.23
C ARG A 138 17.58 -0.73 5.24
N LYS A 139 18.54 0.09 5.69
CA LYS A 139 19.69 0.49 4.86
C LYS A 139 20.26 -0.77 4.22
N SER A 140 19.93 -1.00 2.96
CA SER A 140 20.35 -2.21 2.25
C SER A 140 21.67 -1.84 1.63
N LEU A 141 22.75 -2.20 2.32
CA LEU A 141 24.11 -1.95 1.84
C LEU A 141 24.40 -2.94 0.72
N PHE A 142 24.25 -2.50 -0.53
CA PHE A 142 24.68 -3.29 -1.68
C PHE A 142 26.20 -3.18 -1.80
N LYS A 143 26.92 -4.26 -1.48
CA LYS A 143 28.36 -4.36 -1.74
C LYS A 143 28.58 -4.90 -3.14
N VAL A 144 29.03 -4.04 -4.05
CA VAL A 144 29.62 -4.49 -5.32
C VAL A 144 31.04 -4.92 -5.02
N LYS A 145 31.35 -6.20 -5.21
CA LYS A 145 32.71 -6.73 -5.05
C LYS A 145 33.38 -6.77 -6.42
N ILE A 146 34.35 -5.90 -6.63
CA ILE A 146 35.19 -5.91 -7.83
C ILE A 146 36.33 -6.88 -7.56
N HIS A 147 36.43 -7.92 -8.38
CA HIS A 147 37.58 -8.81 -8.41
C HIS A 147 38.47 -8.36 -9.56
N GLN A 148 39.66 -7.83 -9.24
CA GLN A 148 40.72 -7.63 -10.23
C GLN A 148 41.42 -8.98 -10.42
N THR A 149 41.40 -9.48 -11.65
CA THR A 149 42.28 -10.59 -12.08
C THR A 149 43.48 -9.97 -12.77
N THR A 150 44.66 -10.12 -12.17
CA THR A 150 45.97 -9.80 -12.75
C THR A 150 46.36 -10.83 -13.80
#